data_AF-A0A285UBI5-F1
#
_entry.id   AF-A0A285UBI5-F1
#
_cell.length_a   1.000
_cell.length_b   1.000
_cell.length_c   1.000
_cell.angle_alpha   90.00
_cell.angle_beta   90.00
_cell.angle_gamma   90.00
#
_symmetry.space_group_name_H-M   'P 1'
#
loop_
_entity.id
_entity.type
_entity.pdbx_description
1 polymer ?
#
loop_
_entity_poly.entity_id
_entity_poly.type
_entity_poly.pdbx_seq_one_letter_code
_entity_poly.pdbx_strand_id
1 'polypeptide(L)'
;MAIQIFNTLTRQKEPFVPIEEGKVKIYVCGPTVYNFIHIGNARPVIVYDTVRRYFQYKGYDVKYVSNFTDVDDKIIKAANELGEEVSELTERFINAYFEDITALGCKKADVHPRVTNHMDDIVDFIKVLIEKGYAYESQGDVYYRTRKFDGYGKLSHQSIDDLKVGARIEAGEKKEDPLDFALWKAAKPGEIHWSSPWGEGRPGWHIECSVMAREHLGDTIDIHAGGQDLTFPHHENEIAQSEAFTGKPFARYWMHNGYINIDNEKMSKSLGNFVLVHDIRQQLDPQILRFFMLSVHYRHPINFAQDLVEAAKAGLERLRTAYLNVQHRLTTTTDLLDNGDEWITKIAEVKQQFEDAMDDDFNTANGISALFELARVANTYVNEKNTEERVLNEFIETFDQLGEVLGIQFKVEDEILDEEIEALIEERNNARKNRDFAKSDEIRDKLLSMNIVLEDTRQGTRWKRGL
;
A
#
# COMPACT_ATOMS: atom_id res chain seq x y z
N MET A 1 22.77 -4.90 -1.47
CA MET A 1 23.26 -4.45 -0.15
C MET A 1 22.41 -5.07 0.97
N ALA A 2 22.61 -4.70 2.25
CA ALA A 2 21.64 -5.04 3.31
C ALA A 2 20.57 -3.95 3.36
N ILE A 3 19.29 -4.35 3.52
CA ILE A 3 18.15 -3.42 3.59
C ILE A 3 18.42 -2.35 4.66
N GLN A 4 18.25 -1.09 4.29
CA GLN A 4 18.23 0.06 5.19
C GLN A 4 16.79 0.54 5.35
N ILE A 5 16.41 0.99 6.54
CA ILE A 5 15.08 1.55 6.82
C ILE A 5 15.26 2.90 7.50
N PHE A 6 14.58 3.93 7.00
CA PHE A 6 14.46 5.17 7.73
C PHE A 6 13.57 4.97 8.96
N ASN A 7 14.17 4.97 10.14
CA ASN A 7 13.48 4.78 11.39
C ASN A 7 12.99 6.12 11.93
N THR A 8 11.67 6.30 12.03
CA THR A 8 11.07 7.56 12.49
C THR A 8 11.51 7.92 13.91
N LEU A 9 11.76 6.90 14.74
CA LEU A 9 12.20 7.08 16.12
C LEU A 9 13.57 7.74 16.21
N THR A 10 14.51 7.42 15.32
CA THR A 10 15.89 7.96 15.34
C THR A 10 16.15 9.02 14.27
N ARG A 11 15.24 9.15 13.29
CA ARG A 11 15.33 10.02 12.12
C ARG A 11 16.54 9.74 11.23
N GLN A 12 16.97 8.48 11.16
CA GLN A 12 18.11 8.06 10.34
C GLN A 12 17.79 6.76 9.60
N LYS A 13 18.50 6.51 8.49
CA LYS A 13 18.49 5.20 7.84
C LYS A 13 19.36 4.25 8.66
N GLU A 14 18.79 3.11 9.02
CA GLU A 14 19.42 2.09 9.84
C GLU A 14 19.43 0.76 9.09
N PRO A 15 20.48 -0.05 9.21
CA PRO A 15 20.44 -1.42 8.72
C PRO A 15 19.31 -2.20 9.39
N PHE A 16 18.51 -2.90 8.58
CA PHE A 16 17.49 -3.80 9.08
C PHE A 16 18.14 -5.03 9.73
N VAL A 17 17.82 -5.27 10.99
CA VAL A 17 18.23 -6.44 11.76
C VAL A 17 16.99 -7.02 12.43
N PRO A 18 16.53 -8.22 12.00
CA PRO A 18 15.31 -8.81 12.54
C PRO A 18 15.50 -9.25 14.00
N ILE A 19 14.39 -9.39 14.72
CA ILE A 19 14.36 -9.96 16.07
C ILE A 19 14.72 -11.44 16.02
N GLU A 20 14.21 -12.15 15.01
CA GLU A 20 14.49 -13.56 14.74
C GLU A 20 15.07 -13.68 13.33
N GLU A 21 16.24 -14.31 13.20
CA GLU A 21 16.94 -14.45 11.92
C GLU A 21 16.03 -15.03 10.83
N GLY A 22 16.00 -14.38 9.66
CA GLY A 22 15.18 -14.81 8.53
C GLY A 22 13.68 -14.54 8.64
N LYS A 23 13.18 -13.94 9.75
CA LYS A 23 11.75 -13.61 9.92
C LYS A 23 11.51 -12.12 10.13
N VAL A 24 10.35 -11.63 9.68
CA VAL A 24 9.95 -10.23 9.87
C VAL A 24 8.50 -10.15 10.33
N LYS A 25 8.27 -9.49 11.47
CA LYS A 25 6.95 -9.18 12.02
C LYS A 25 6.59 -7.73 11.72
N ILE A 26 5.56 -7.53 10.91
CA ILE A 26 5.11 -6.21 10.47
C ILE A 26 3.69 -5.98 10.98
N TYR A 27 3.47 -4.89 11.71
CA TYR A 27 2.15 -4.38 12.03
C TYR A 27 1.91 -3.06 11.30
N VAL A 28 0.77 -2.94 10.62
CA VAL A 28 0.34 -1.71 9.94
C VAL A 28 -1.06 -1.34 10.42
N CYS A 29 -1.24 -0.15 10.97
CA CYS A 29 -2.56 0.30 11.40
C CYS A 29 -3.51 0.36 10.19
N GLY A 30 -4.63 -0.37 10.29
CA GLY A 30 -5.61 -0.48 9.23
C GLY A 30 -6.75 0.54 9.35
N PRO A 31 -7.80 0.41 8.52
CA PRO A 31 -8.83 1.43 8.40
C PRO A 31 -9.91 1.32 9.49
N THR A 32 -10.56 2.45 9.77
CA THR A 32 -11.87 2.49 10.41
C THR A 32 -12.95 2.20 9.38
N VAL A 33 -13.72 1.13 9.56
CA VAL A 33 -14.62 0.58 8.51
C VAL A 33 -16.05 1.14 8.59
N TYR A 34 -16.17 2.46 8.37
CA TYR A 34 -17.47 3.16 8.33
C TYR A 34 -17.82 3.75 6.95
N ASN A 35 -16.89 3.70 5.99
CA ASN A 35 -17.08 4.17 4.62
C ASN A 35 -16.05 3.51 3.68
N PHE A 36 -16.21 3.69 2.36
CA PHE A 36 -15.20 3.37 1.36
C PHE A 36 -13.89 4.11 1.63
N ILE A 37 -12.77 3.47 1.28
CA ILE A 37 -11.46 4.09 1.41
C ILE A 37 -11.23 5.14 0.32
N HIS A 38 -10.56 6.22 0.69
CA HIS A 38 -10.06 7.21 -0.26
C HIS A 38 -8.62 6.91 -0.67
N ILE A 39 -8.13 7.55 -1.74
CA ILE A 39 -6.76 7.35 -2.25
C ILE A 39 -5.68 7.57 -1.17
N GLY A 40 -5.93 8.49 -0.22
CA GLY A 40 -5.08 8.68 0.95
C GLY A 40 -4.93 7.45 1.84
N ASN A 41 -6.01 6.68 2.07
CA ASN A 41 -5.95 5.43 2.84
C ASN A 41 -5.33 4.29 2.01
N ALA A 42 -5.44 4.33 0.69
CA ALA A 42 -4.85 3.31 -0.18
C ALA A 42 -3.32 3.38 -0.22
N ARG A 43 -2.73 4.56 -0.02
CA ARG A 43 -1.27 4.73 -0.05
C ARG A 43 -0.51 3.89 0.97
N PRO A 44 -0.82 3.91 2.29
CA PRO A 44 -0.16 2.99 3.22
C PRO A 44 -0.34 1.53 2.79
N VAL A 45 -1.52 1.14 2.30
CA VAL A 45 -1.76 -0.23 1.84
C VAL A 45 -0.82 -0.62 0.68
N ILE A 46 -0.67 0.22 -0.34
CA ILE A 46 0.24 -0.02 -1.48
C ILE A 46 1.71 -0.02 -1.04
N VAL A 47 2.10 0.96 -0.20
CA VAL A 47 3.47 1.11 0.27
C VAL A 47 3.89 -0.11 1.08
N TYR A 48 3.11 -0.51 2.07
CA TYR A 48 3.50 -1.57 2.99
C TYR A 48 3.26 -2.98 2.41
N ASP A 49 2.38 -3.12 1.42
CA ASP A 49 2.34 -4.30 0.55
C ASP A 49 3.65 -4.44 -0.25
N THR A 50 4.19 -3.34 -0.79
CA THR A 50 5.48 -3.33 -1.51
C THR A 50 6.66 -3.64 -0.58
N VAL A 51 6.66 -3.08 0.64
CA VAL A 51 7.65 -3.41 1.68
C VAL A 51 7.63 -4.91 2.00
N ARG A 52 6.45 -5.49 2.26
CA ARG A 52 6.29 -6.92 2.51
C ARG A 52 6.81 -7.75 1.34
N ARG A 53 6.41 -7.42 0.11
CA ARG A 53 6.82 -8.13 -1.11
C ARG A 53 8.33 -8.10 -1.29
N TYR A 54 8.99 -6.98 -0.98
CA TYR A 54 10.45 -6.88 -1.08
C TYR A 54 11.17 -7.73 -0.02
N PHE A 55 10.68 -7.76 1.22
CA PHE A 55 11.22 -8.70 2.22
C PHE A 55 11.09 -10.16 1.78
N GLN A 56 9.92 -10.55 1.25
CA GLN A 56 9.69 -11.88 0.71
C GLN A 56 10.63 -12.18 -0.47
N TYR A 57 10.85 -11.22 -1.36
CA TYR A 57 11.82 -11.32 -2.46
C TYR A 57 13.25 -11.55 -1.96
N LYS A 58 13.65 -10.91 -0.86
CA LYS A 58 14.96 -11.13 -0.21
C LYS A 58 15.02 -12.41 0.64
N GLY A 59 13.97 -13.24 0.62
CA GLY A 59 13.94 -14.57 1.25
C GLY A 59 13.48 -14.58 2.71
N TYR A 60 12.92 -13.49 3.22
CA TYR A 60 12.37 -13.47 4.58
C TYR A 60 10.99 -14.13 4.67
N ASP A 61 10.76 -14.84 5.77
CA ASP A 61 9.42 -15.27 6.21
C ASP A 61 8.73 -14.09 6.92
N VAL A 62 7.73 -13.50 6.26
CA VAL A 62 7.06 -12.29 6.73
C VAL A 62 5.70 -12.63 7.32
N LYS A 63 5.46 -12.22 8.57
CA LYS A 63 4.13 -12.16 9.19
C LYS A 63 3.65 -10.71 9.23
N TYR A 64 2.68 -10.40 8.39
CA TYR A 64 2.11 -9.08 8.20
C TYR A 64 0.69 -9.01 8.77
N VAL A 65 0.47 -8.11 9.73
CA VAL A 65 -0.81 -7.92 10.43
C VAL A 65 -1.32 -6.50 10.17
N SER A 66 -2.60 -6.37 9.86
CA SER A 66 -3.27 -5.08 9.71
C SER A 66 -4.67 -5.17 10.28
N ASN A 67 -5.01 -4.37 11.28
CA ASN A 67 -6.31 -4.47 11.94
C ASN A 67 -7.46 -3.85 11.14
N PHE A 68 -8.69 -4.12 11.57
CA PHE A 68 -9.85 -3.28 11.30
C PHE A 68 -10.34 -2.66 12.59
N THR A 69 -10.46 -1.33 12.62
CA THR A 69 -11.23 -0.65 13.68
C THR A 69 -12.71 -0.75 13.29
N ASP A 70 -13.41 -1.70 13.92
CA ASP A 70 -14.82 -2.03 13.69
C ASP A 70 -15.74 -1.57 14.84
N VAL A 71 -15.21 -0.76 15.75
CA VAL A 71 -15.97 0.04 16.71
C VAL A 71 -15.26 1.37 16.93
N ASP A 72 -15.98 2.48 16.70
CA ASP A 72 -15.51 3.84 16.93
C ASP A 72 -16.71 4.80 16.89
N ASP A 73 -16.54 6.02 17.41
CA ASP A 73 -17.54 7.08 17.38
C ASP A 73 -18.03 7.37 15.94
N LYS A 74 -17.14 7.26 14.93
CA LYS A 74 -17.52 7.45 13.51
C LYS A 74 -18.41 6.34 12.97
N ILE A 75 -18.17 5.09 13.39
CA ILE A 75 -18.95 3.92 12.96
C ILE A 75 -20.35 4.00 13.56
N ILE A 76 -20.44 4.26 14.86
CA ILE A 76 -21.72 4.41 15.57
C ILE A 76 -22.55 5.53 14.94
N LYS A 77 -21.91 6.68 14.65
CA LYS A 77 -22.58 7.79 13.98
C LYS A 77 -23.10 7.39 12.59
N ALA A 78 -22.28 6.75 11.76
CA ALA A 78 -22.67 6.33 10.42
C ALA A 78 -23.81 5.28 10.44
N ALA A 79 -23.74 4.32 11.36
CA ALA A 79 -24.77 3.29 11.55
C ALA A 79 -26.12 3.93 11.91
N ASN A 80 -26.11 4.88 12.86
CA ASN A 80 -27.31 5.64 13.24
C ASN A 80 -27.88 6.50 12.10
N GLU A 81 -27.02 7.13 11.30
CA GLU A 81 -27.44 7.94 10.14
C GLU A 81 -28.08 7.09 9.04
N LEU A 82 -27.64 5.84 8.87
CA LEU A 82 -28.14 4.90 7.87
C LEU A 82 -29.29 4.01 8.37
N GLY A 83 -29.51 3.96 9.69
CA GLY A 83 -30.47 3.04 10.29
C GLY A 83 -30.06 1.56 10.16
N GLU A 84 -28.75 1.30 10.15
CA GLU A 84 -28.15 -0.04 10.03
C GLU A 84 -27.52 -0.47 11.36
N GLU A 85 -27.40 -1.77 11.61
CA GLU A 85 -26.62 -2.29 12.73
C GLU A 85 -25.11 -2.07 12.49
N VAL A 86 -24.35 -1.82 13.55
CA VAL A 86 -22.89 -1.57 13.47
C VAL A 86 -22.15 -2.75 12.81
N SER A 87 -22.54 -3.98 13.11
CA SER A 87 -21.94 -5.18 12.53
C SER A 87 -22.21 -5.31 11.02
N GLU A 88 -23.41 -4.96 10.57
CA GLU A 88 -23.77 -5.00 9.14
C GLU A 88 -23.01 -3.93 8.35
N LEU A 89 -22.94 -2.71 8.90
CA LEU A 89 -22.20 -1.60 8.31
C LEU A 89 -20.70 -1.94 8.14
N THR A 90 -20.09 -2.44 9.21
CA THR A 90 -18.65 -2.74 9.24
C THR A 90 -18.31 -3.91 8.31
N GLU A 91 -19.13 -4.97 8.27
CA GLU A 91 -18.92 -6.09 7.36
C GLU A 91 -19.01 -5.65 5.88
N ARG A 92 -19.98 -4.78 5.55
CA ARG A 92 -20.11 -4.20 4.21
C ARG A 92 -18.85 -3.44 3.79
N PHE A 93 -18.32 -2.58 4.66
CA PHE A 93 -17.12 -1.80 4.33
C PHE A 93 -15.81 -2.60 4.42
N ILE A 94 -15.75 -3.68 5.19
CA ILE A 94 -14.63 -4.64 5.13
C ILE A 94 -14.59 -5.34 3.76
N ASN A 95 -15.74 -5.79 3.26
CA ASN A 95 -15.83 -6.40 1.94
C ASN A 95 -15.44 -5.41 0.84
N ALA A 96 -15.99 -4.19 0.88
CA ALA A 96 -15.61 -3.12 -0.05
C ALA A 96 -14.11 -2.78 0.00
N TYR A 97 -13.53 -2.71 1.21
CA TYR A 97 -12.08 -2.51 1.38
C TYR A 97 -11.28 -3.61 0.67
N PHE A 98 -11.66 -4.87 0.83
CA PHE A 98 -10.96 -5.97 0.16
C PHE A 98 -11.06 -5.91 -1.36
N GLU A 99 -12.23 -5.57 -1.91
CA GLU A 99 -12.39 -5.38 -3.34
C GLU A 99 -11.49 -4.26 -3.86
N ASP A 100 -11.48 -3.12 -3.18
CA ASP A 100 -10.71 -1.94 -3.57
C ASP A 100 -9.19 -2.22 -3.52
N ILE A 101 -8.66 -2.81 -2.44
CA ILE A 101 -7.21 -3.08 -2.35
C ILE A 101 -6.76 -4.20 -3.31
N THR A 102 -7.63 -5.18 -3.57
CA THR A 102 -7.32 -6.29 -4.50
C THR A 102 -7.25 -5.74 -5.92
N ALA A 103 -8.17 -4.84 -6.28
CA ALA A 103 -8.11 -4.13 -7.56
C ALA A 103 -6.79 -3.36 -7.71
N LEU A 104 -6.28 -2.75 -6.64
CA LEU A 104 -4.97 -2.08 -6.61
C LEU A 104 -3.76 -3.03 -6.56
N GLY A 105 -3.94 -4.33 -6.79
CA GLY A 105 -2.85 -5.33 -6.80
C GLY A 105 -2.25 -5.64 -5.43
N CYS A 106 -2.88 -5.19 -4.33
CA CYS A 106 -2.39 -5.45 -2.97
C CYS A 106 -2.89 -6.82 -2.49
N LYS A 107 -2.04 -7.61 -1.81
CA LYS A 107 -2.51 -8.85 -1.14
C LYS A 107 -3.08 -8.50 0.23
N LYS A 108 -4.06 -9.28 0.71
CA LYS A 108 -4.53 -9.19 2.10
C LYS A 108 -3.37 -9.43 3.07
N ALA A 109 -3.40 -8.78 4.24
CA ALA A 109 -2.56 -9.16 5.39
C ALA A 109 -2.76 -10.64 5.76
N ASP A 110 -1.77 -11.24 6.42
CA ASP A 110 -1.86 -12.62 6.90
C ASP A 110 -2.92 -12.75 8.00
N VAL A 111 -3.11 -11.68 8.80
CA VAL A 111 -4.19 -11.57 9.77
C VAL A 111 -4.78 -10.16 9.76
N HIS A 112 -6.12 -10.11 9.80
CA HIS A 112 -6.89 -8.87 10.00
C HIS A 112 -7.67 -8.91 11.31
N PRO A 113 -7.03 -8.64 12.47
CA PRO A 113 -7.74 -8.65 13.74
C PRO A 113 -8.78 -7.52 13.80
N ARG A 114 -9.90 -7.83 14.44
CA ARG A 114 -11.01 -6.88 14.66
C ARG A 114 -11.04 -6.51 16.13
N VAL A 115 -11.30 -5.24 16.42
CA VAL A 115 -11.32 -4.73 17.81
C VAL A 115 -12.37 -5.47 18.63
N THR A 116 -13.55 -5.70 18.05
CA THR A 116 -14.66 -6.42 18.71
C THR A 116 -14.31 -7.85 19.15
N ASN A 117 -13.30 -8.47 18.53
CA ASN A 117 -12.82 -9.81 18.88
C ASN A 117 -11.75 -9.82 19.99
N HIS A 118 -11.32 -8.65 20.46
CA HIS A 118 -10.21 -8.48 21.42
C HIS A 118 -10.62 -7.68 22.67
N MET A 119 -11.92 -7.62 22.99
CA MET A 119 -12.44 -6.81 24.10
C MET A 119 -11.92 -7.26 25.47
N ASP A 120 -11.89 -8.56 25.72
CA ASP A 120 -11.36 -9.12 26.97
C ASP A 120 -9.86 -8.81 27.10
N ASP A 121 -9.09 -8.97 26.01
CA ASP A 121 -7.67 -8.64 25.96
C ASP A 121 -7.42 -7.16 26.26
N ILE A 122 -8.24 -6.27 25.70
CA ILE A 122 -8.16 -4.83 25.96
C ILE A 122 -8.45 -4.51 27.42
N VAL A 123 -9.52 -5.08 27.98
CA VAL A 123 -9.87 -4.86 29.39
C VAL A 123 -8.75 -5.34 30.31
N ASP A 124 -8.17 -6.50 30.04
CA ASP A 124 -7.05 -7.02 30.84
C ASP A 124 -5.78 -6.19 30.68
N PHE A 125 -5.49 -5.68 29.48
CA PHE A 125 -4.38 -4.76 29.24
C PHE A 125 -4.52 -3.48 30.08
N ILE A 126 -5.72 -2.90 30.09
CA ILE A 126 -6.01 -1.68 30.84
C ILE A 126 -5.91 -1.92 32.35
N LYS A 127 -6.37 -3.06 32.88
CA LYS A 127 -6.19 -3.42 34.30
C LYS A 127 -4.73 -3.36 34.71
N VAL A 128 -3.83 -3.96 33.92
CA VAL A 128 -2.38 -3.94 34.20
C VAL A 128 -1.82 -2.51 34.17
N LEU A 129 -2.27 -1.67 33.24
CA LEU A 129 -1.86 -0.26 33.21
C LEU A 129 -2.32 0.49 34.47
N ILE A 130 -3.53 0.21 34.97
CA ILE A 130 -4.04 0.77 36.24
C ILE A 130 -3.21 0.27 37.43
N GLU A 131 -2.93 -1.04 37.50
CA GLU A 131 -2.13 -1.63 38.58
C GLU A 131 -0.72 -1.05 38.65
N LYS A 132 -0.11 -0.81 37.49
CA LYS A 132 1.18 -0.11 37.38
C LYS A 132 1.06 1.40 37.57
N GLY A 133 -0.17 1.91 37.67
CA GLY A 133 -0.53 3.31 37.87
C GLY A 133 -0.31 4.21 36.65
N TYR A 134 -0.14 3.64 35.45
CA TYR A 134 -0.12 4.36 34.17
C TYR A 134 -1.53 4.72 33.68
N ALA A 135 -2.58 4.20 34.31
CA ALA A 135 -3.95 4.53 33.98
C ALA A 135 -4.80 4.79 35.23
N TYR A 136 -5.96 5.41 35.06
CA TYR A 136 -6.96 5.65 36.10
C TYR A 136 -8.37 5.70 35.57
N GLU A 137 -9.30 5.23 36.39
CA GLU A 137 -10.72 5.39 36.18
C GLU A 137 -11.16 6.80 36.61
N SER A 138 -12.08 7.37 35.84
CA SER A 138 -12.77 8.60 36.19
C SER A 138 -14.17 8.61 35.58
N GLN A 139 -15.16 8.27 36.39
CA GLN A 139 -16.59 8.29 36.05
C GLN A 139 -16.98 7.36 34.90
N GLY A 140 -16.44 6.15 34.90
CA GLY A 140 -16.66 5.10 33.91
C GLY A 140 -15.68 5.13 32.74
N ASP A 141 -15.06 6.28 32.47
CA ASP A 141 -13.93 6.35 31.54
C ASP A 141 -12.65 5.85 32.23
N VAL A 142 -11.71 5.34 31.45
CA VAL A 142 -10.34 5.09 31.90
C VAL A 142 -9.37 5.86 31.03
N TYR A 143 -8.50 6.65 31.65
CA TYR A 143 -7.51 7.48 30.97
C TYR A 143 -6.09 6.98 31.25
N TYR A 144 -5.20 7.16 30.26
CA TYR A 144 -3.76 6.97 30.41
C TYR A 144 -3.11 8.23 30.98
N ARG A 145 -2.23 8.07 31.98
CA ARG A 145 -1.41 9.14 32.56
C ARG A 145 -0.19 9.41 31.70
N THR A 146 -0.32 10.32 30.75
CA THR A 146 0.72 10.62 29.76
C THR A 146 2.03 11.04 30.42
N ARG A 147 1.98 11.89 31.46
CA ARG A 147 3.16 12.38 32.17
C ARG A 147 3.91 11.32 32.98
N LYS A 148 3.31 10.17 33.24
CA LYS A 148 3.98 9.08 33.96
C LYS A 148 4.94 8.30 33.05
N PHE A 149 4.72 8.35 31.73
CA PHE A 149 5.57 7.68 30.76
C PHE A 149 6.81 8.51 30.46
N ASP A 150 7.98 7.97 30.82
CA ASP A 150 9.25 8.60 30.49
C ASP A 150 9.52 8.48 28.98
N GLY A 151 9.92 9.59 28.36
CA GLY A 151 10.13 9.67 26.92
C GLY A 151 8.85 9.76 26.07
N TYR A 152 7.68 10.11 26.63
CA TYR A 152 6.51 10.42 25.81
C TYR A 152 6.82 11.58 24.84
N GLY A 153 6.54 11.39 23.56
CA GLY A 153 6.91 12.34 22.50
C GLY A 153 8.19 11.96 21.75
N LYS A 154 8.85 10.85 22.09
CA LYS A 154 10.09 10.39 21.44
C LYS A 154 9.91 10.01 19.97
N LEU A 155 8.74 9.52 19.56
CA LEU A 155 8.52 9.15 18.16
C LEU A 155 8.28 10.37 17.28
N SER A 156 7.46 11.30 17.77
CA SER A 156 7.12 12.55 17.09
C SER A 156 8.21 13.63 17.23
N HIS A 157 9.12 13.45 18.19
CA HIS A 157 10.14 14.41 18.63
C HIS A 157 9.52 15.74 19.07
N GLN A 158 8.39 15.66 19.75
CA GLN A 158 7.74 16.80 20.38
C GLN A 158 7.95 16.70 21.88
N SER A 159 8.34 17.81 22.53
CA SER A 159 8.43 17.81 23.98
C SER A 159 7.03 17.80 24.60
N ILE A 160 6.87 17.15 25.76
CA ILE A 160 5.61 17.17 26.52
C ILE A 160 5.14 18.61 26.81
N ASP A 161 6.09 19.54 26.99
CA ASP A 161 5.78 20.94 27.28
C ASP A 161 5.21 21.66 26.04
N ASP A 162 5.73 21.39 24.85
CA ASP A 162 5.19 21.94 23.59
C ASP A 162 3.78 21.42 23.33
N LEU A 163 3.55 20.12 23.56
CA LEU A 163 2.23 19.49 23.41
C LEU A 163 1.19 20.13 24.34
N LYS A 164 1.59 20.56 25.54
CA LYS A 164 0.70 21.20 26.52
C LYS A 164 0.17 22.55 26.05
N VAL A 165 0.96 23.33 25.31
CA VAL A 165 0.60 24.72 24.93
C VAL A 165 -0.70 24.78 24.10
N GLY A 166 -1.04 23.70 23.38
CA GLY A 166 -2.30 23.57 22.63
C GLY A 166 -3.37 22.70 23.28
N ALA A 167 -3.03 21.92 24.31
CA ALA A 167 -3.94 20.93 24.90
C ALA A 167 -4.95 21.60 25.85
N ARG A 168 -6.22 21.24 25.69
CA ARG A 168 -7.32 21.68 26.57
C ARG A 168 -8.14 20.45 26.95
N ILE A 169 -8.64 20.45 28.18
CA ILE A 169 -9.65 19.47 28.62
C ILE A 169 -10.97 19.91 27.99
N GLU A 170 -11.56 19.06 27.16
CA GLU A 170 -12.83 19.36 26.51
C GLU A 170 -14.00 19.29 27.50
N ALA A 171 -15.11 19.95 27.16
CA ALA A 171 -16.30 19.93 28.01
C ALA A 171 -16.86 18.51 28.13
N GLY A 172 -16.83 17.95 29.34
CA GLY A 172 -17.29 16.60 29.64
C GLY A 172 -16.14 15.63 29.96
N GLU A 173 -14.90 15.95 29.60
CA GLU A 173 -13.74 15.17 29.98
C GLU A 173 -13.36 15.44 31.45
N LYS A 174 -12.95 14.40 32.16
CA LYS A 174 -12.53 14.48 33.58
C LYS A 174 -11.11 13.95 33.78
N LYS A 175 -10.24 14.39 32.89
CA LYS A 175 -8.82 14.07 32.92
C LYS A 175 -8.11 14.83 34.04
N GLU A 176 -7.15 14.17 34.69
CA GLU A 176 -6.16 14.77 35.60
C GLU A 176 -5.23 15.73 34.84
N ASP A 177 -4.84 15.40 33.59
CA ASP A 177 -4.00 16.24 32.71
C ASP A 177 -4.60 16.38 31.29
N PRO A 178 -4.53 17.56 30.63
CA PRO A 178 -4.99 17.75 29.25
C PRO A 178 -4.37 16.80 28.22
N LEU A 179 -3.18 16.26 28.49
CA LEU A 179 -2.48 15.32 27.60
C LEU A 179 -2.90 13.87 27.80
N ASP A 180 -3.67 13.56 28.85
CA ASP A 180 -4.17 12.22 29.09
C ASP A 180 -5.19 11.84 28.00
N PHE A 181 -5.17 10.58 27.59
CA PHE A 181 -6.03 10.07 26.52
C PHE A 181 -6.81 8.85 26.99
N ALA A 182 -8.01 8.66 26.43
CA ALA A 182 -8.90 7.58 26.82
C ALA A 182 -8.35 6.21 26.37
N LEU A 183 -8.32 5.28 27.31
CA LEU A 183 -8.13 3.84 27.08
C LEU A 183 -9.47 3.12 26.99
N TRP A 184 -10.43 3.55 27.81
CA TRP A 184 -11.81 3.08 27.82
C TRP A 184 -12.74 4.28 27.93
N LYS A 185 -13.82 4.29 27.16
CA LYS A 185 -14.83 5.33 27.20
C LYS A 185 -16.16 4.74 27.64
N ALA A 186 -16.78 5.31 28.66
CA ALA A 186 -18.14 4.96 29.06
C ALA A 186 -19.10 5.12 27.87
N ALA A 187 -20.04 4.18 27.75
CA ALA A 187 -21.01 4.20 26.68
C ALA A 187 -22.11 5.23 26.95
N LYS A 188 -22.51 5.98 25.93
CA LYS A 188 -23.71 6.84 26.02
C LYS A 188 -24.97 6.00 25.79
N PRO A 189 -26.15 6.46 26.25
CA PRO A 189 -27.40 5.74 26.01
C PRO A 189 -27.63 5.45 24.53
N GLY A 190 -27.84 4.18 24.19
CA GLY A 190 -28.08 3.72 22.81
C GLY A 190 -26.82 3.44 21.99
N GLU A 191 -25.62 3.66 22.53
CA GLU A 191 -24.37 3.22 21.88
C GLU A 191 -24.10 1.73 22.13
N ILE A 192 -23.42 1.08 21.17
CA ILE A 192 -22.86 -0.26 21.35
C ILE A 192 -21.83 -0.25 22.49
N HIS A 193 -21.83 -1.29 23.31
CA HIS A 193 -21.02 -1.35 24.53
C HIS A 193 -20.68 -2.79 24.93
N TRP A 194 -19.69 -2.88 25.80
CA TRP A 194 -19.22 -4.11 26.46
C TRP A 194 -19.08 -3.86 27.95
N SER A 195 -19.34 -4.91 28.74
CA SER A 195 -19.17 -4.88 30.18
C SER A 195 -17.69 -4.86 30.55
N SER A 196 -17.31 -4.00 31.48
CA SER A 196 -15.96 -3.92 32.03
C SER A 196 -15.99 -3.69 33.55
N PRO A 197 -14.86 -3.82 34.26
CA PRO A 197 -14.77 -3.47 35.68
C PRO A 197 -15.12 -2.00 35.98
N TRP A 198 -15.11 -1.13 34.97
CA TRP A 198 -15.41 0.30 35.09
C TRP A 198 -16.82 0.64 34.61
N GLY A 199 -17.65 -0.36 34.30
CA GLY A 199 -19.00 -0.21 33.76
C GLY A 199 -19.05 -0.46 32.25
N GLU A 200 -20.22 -0.18 31.67
CA GLU A 200 -20.46 -0.37 30.24
C GLU A 200 -19.72 0.69 29.41
N GLY A 201 -18.97 0.25 28.42
CA GLY A 201 -18.21 1.16 27.56
C GLY A 201 -17.61 0.48 26.34
N ARG A 202 -16.59 1.12 25.79
CA ARG A 202 -15.88 0.72 24.57
C ARG A 202 -14.43 1.18 24.65
N PRO A 203 -13.51 0.56 23.89
CA PRO A 203 -12.12 0.97 23.87
C PRO A 203 -11.94 2.40 23.33
N GLY A 204 -10.87 3.04 23.76
CA GLY A 204 -10.33 4.22 23.09
C GLY A 204 -9.48 3.81 21.89
N TRP A 205 -9.46 4.65 20.84
CA TRP A 205 -8.83 4.33 19.55
C TRP A 205 -7.40 3.75 19.63
N HIS A 206 -6.58 4.23 20.55
CA HIS A 206 -5.16 3.84 20.63
C HIS A 206 -4.93 2.45 21.22
N ILE A 207 -5.73 2.03 22.22
CA ILE A 207 -5.46 0.79 22.96
C ILE A 207 -5.65 -0.46 22.09
N GLU A 208 -6.48 -0.33 21.06
CA GLU A 208 -6.80 -1.37 20.08
C GLU A 208 -5.53 -1.93 19.43
N CYS A 209 -4.70 -1.05 18.85
CA CYS A 209 -3.52 -1.45 18.11
C CYS A 209 -2.42 -2.02 19.01
N SER A 210 -2.19 -1.43 20.19
CA SER A 210 -1.26 -1.96 21.20
C SER A 210 -1.58 -3.41 21.58
N VAL A 211 -2.86 -3.71 21.80
CA VAL A 211 -3.33 -5.05 22.20
C VAL A 211 -3.24 -6.01 21.03
N MET A 212 -3.84 -5.67 19.88
CA MET A 212 -3.87 -6.55 18.72
C MET A 212 -2.47 -6.83 18.16
N ALA A 213 -1.58 -5.84 18.09
CA ALA A 213 -0.20 -6.06 17.66
C ALA A 213 0.50 -7.07 18.58
N ARG A 214 0.35 -6.92 19.90
CA ARG A 214 0.94 -7.84 20.88
C ARG A 214 0.38 -9.24 20.79
N GLU A 215 -0.94 -9.41 20.73
CA GLU A 215 -1.57 -10.74 20.69
C GLU A 215 -1.18 -11.52 19.42
N HIS A 216 -0.99 -10.83 18.28
CA HIS A 216 -0.67 -11.48 17.02
C HIS A 216 0.84 -11.62 16.74
N LEU A 217 1.69 -10.73 17.28
CA LEU A 217 3.12 -10.67 16.94
C LEU A 217 4.06 -10.78 18.14
N GLY A 218 3.58 -10.52 19.37
CA GLY A 218 4.35 -10.56 20.62
C GLY A 218 4.71 -9.17 21.16
N ASP A 219 5.37 -9.14 22.32
CA ASP A 219 5.66 -7.90 23.07
C ASP A 219 6.54 -6.88 22.32
N THR A 220 7.40 -7.36 21.42
CA THR A 220 8.27 -6.53 20.58
C THR A 220 8.19 -7.02 19.13
N ILE A 221 7.97 -6.10 18.20
CA ILE A 221 7.85 -6.37 16.76
C ILE A 221 9.00 -5.73 15.96
N ASP A 222 9.23 -6.23 14.74
CA ASP A 222 10.29 -5.69 13.89
C ASP A 222 9.89 -4.31 13.37
N ILE A 223 8.74 -4.23 12.69
CA ILE A 223 8.30 -3.03 11.99
C ILE A 223 6.88 -2.66 12.43
N HIS A 224 6.70 -1.42 12.86
CA HIS A 224 5.40 -0.78 13.02
C HIS A 224 5.25 0.34 12.00
N ALA A 225 4.12 0.40 11.30
CA ALA A 225 3.94 1.29 10.16
C ALA A 225 2.54 1.90 10.02
N GLY A 226 2.47 3.05 9.32
CA GLY A 226 1.22 3.73 9.01
C GLY A 226 1.42 5.07 8.30
N GLY A 227 0.34 5.84 8.11
CA GLY A 227 0.43 7.20 7.56
C GLY A 227 1.20 8.14 8.51
N GLN A 228 1.84 9.19 7.97
CA GLN A 228 2.54 10.19 8.78
C GLN A 228 1.65 10.86 9.84
N ASP A 229 0.34 10.97 9.58
CA ASP A 229 -0.65 11.44 10.56
C ASP A 229 -0.78 10.54 11.80
N LEU A 230 -0.44 9.25 11.69
CA LEU A 230 -0.47 8.33 12.81
C LEU A 230 0.73 8.47 13.74
N THR A 231 1.82 9.10 13.30
CA THR A 231 3.01 9.36 14.14
C THR A 231 2.61 10.00 15.49
N PHE A 232 1.68 10.97 15.44
CA PHE A 232 1.11 11.58 16.63
C PHE A 232 -0.36 11.96 16.41
N PRO A 233 -1.27 11.66 17.36
CA PRO A 233 -0.98 11.06 18.67
C PRO A 233 -0.95 9.52 18.65
N HIS A 234 -1.38 8.87 17.56
CA HIS A 234 -1.75 7.45 17.60
C HIS A 234 -0.59 6.52 17.98
N HIS A 235 0.47 6.46 17.18
CA HIS A 235 1.62 5.59 17.42
C HIS A 235 2.43 6.01 18.67
N GLU A 236 2.47 7.30 19.01
CA GLU A 236 3.08 7.76 20.27
C GLU A 236 2.33 7.19 21.49
N ASN A 237 1.00 7.15 21.44
CA ASN A 237 0.17 6.55 22.48
C ASN A 237 0.35 5.04 22.54
N GLU A 238 0.49 4.37 21.40
CA GLU A 238 0.72 2.92 21.36
C GLU A 238 2.06 2.53 21.98
N ILE A 239 3.12 3.31 21.71
CA ILE A 239 4.42 3.16 22.38
C ILE A 239 4.23 3.29 23.89
N ALA A 240 3.57 4.36 24.34
CA ALA A 240 3.39 4.61 25.77
C ALA A 240 2.64 3.45 26.45
N GLN A 241 1.53 3.00 25.86
CA GLN A 241 0.74 1.87 26.35
C GLN A 241 1.55 0.56 26.37
N SER A 242 2.18 0.21 25.25
CA SER A 242 2.87 -1.07 25.06
C SER A 242 4.13 -1.19 25.90
N GLU A 243 4.94 -0.13 25.97
CA GLU A 243 6.16 -0.13 26.77
C GLU A 243 5.86 -0.04 28.28
N ALA A 244 4.82 0.68 28.70
CA ALA A 244 4.37 0.67 30.10
C ALA A 244 3.84 -0.71 30.52
N PHE A 245 3.13 -1.40 29.62
CA PHE A 245 2.59 -2.73 29.87
C PHE A 245 3.69 -3.80 29.91
N THR A 246 4.65 -3.78 28.97
CA THR A 246 5.65 -4.86 28.83
C THR A 246 6.99 -4.57 29.52
N GLY A 247 7.35 -3.30 29.69
CA GLY A 247 8.71 -2.88 30.07
C GLY A 247 9.76 -3.08 28.97
N LYS A 248 9.34 -3.37 27.74
CA LYS A 248 10.21 -3.63 26.57
C LYS A 248 9.91 -2.62 25.46
N PRO A 249 10.85 -2.34 24.54
CA PRO A 249 10.55 -1.57 23.34
C PRO A 249 9.42 -2.22 22.52
N PHE A 250 8.48 -1.42 22.03
CA PHE A 250 7.34 -1.95 21.27
C PHE A 250 7.72 -2.40 19.85
N ALA A 251 8.42 -1.55 19.10
CA ALA A 251 8.89 -1.86 17.75
C ALA A 251 10.33 -1.39 17.54
N ARG A 252 11.11 -2.14 16.76
CA ARG A 252 12.49 -1.74 16.40
C ARG A 252 12.52 -0.63 15.35
N TYR A 253 11.67 -0.73 14.33
CA TYR A 253 11.61 0.22 13.21
C TYR A 253 10.22 0.82 13.06
N TRP A 254 10.15 2.15 12.99
CA TRP A 254 8.90 2.89 12.75
C TRP A 254 8.90 3.51 11.36
N MET A 255 8.02 3.05 10.48
CA MET A 255 7.93 3.52 9.09
C MET A 255 6.66 4.33 8.85
N HIS A 256 6.79 5.57 8.34
CA HIS A 256 5.63 6.40 8.03
C HIS A 256 5.66 6.92 6.59
N ASN A 257 4.57 6.71 5.84
CA ASN A 257 4.43 7.26 4.48
C ASN A 257 3.93 8.71 4.51
N GLY A 258 4.34 9.51 3.52
CA GLY A 258 3.94 10.89 3.37
C GLY A 258 2.47 11.06 2.96
N TYR A 259 1.97 12.29 3.07
CA TYR A 259 0.60 12.68 2.74
C TYR A 259 0.27 12.59 1.24
N ILE A 260 -1.02 12.53 0.92
CA ILE A 260 -1.53 12.82 -0.42
C ILE A 260 -2.19 14.19 -0.42
N ASN A 261 -1.80 15.04 -1.36
CA ASN A 261 -2.48 16.28 -1.72
C ASN A 261 -3.27 16.07 -3.01
N ILE A 262 -4.32 16.87 -3.22
CA ILE A 262 -5.10 16.91 -4.45
C ILE A 262 -4.99 18.32 -5.00
N ASP A 263 -4.47 18.46 -6.23
CA ASP A 263 -4.23 19.75 -6.87
C ASP A 263 -3.47 20.76 -5.98
N ASN A 264 -2.47 20.26 -5.25
CA ASN A 264 -1.64 20.97 -4.25
C ASN A 264 -2.38 21.41 -2.97
N GLU A 265 -3.64 21.01 -2.80
CA GLU A 265 -4.39 21.20 -1.56
C GLU A 265 -4.41 19.93 -0.69
N LYS A 266 -4.49 20.11 0.62
CA LYS A 266 -4.67 18.98 1.53
C LYS A 266 -6.04 18.35 1.29
N MET A 267 -6.07 17.03 1.12
CA MET A 267 -7.33 16.30 1.02
C MET A 267 -8.14 16.44 2.31
N SER A 268 -9.41 16.82 2.21
CA SER A 268 -10.32 16.85 3.36
C SER A 268 -11.77 16.67 2.94
N LYS A 269 -12.57 16.07 3.82
CA LYS A 269 -14.03 15.97 3.61
C LYS A 269 -14.69 17.35 3.55
N SER A 270 -14.21 18.31 4.32
CA SER A 270 -14.76 19.67 4.38
C SER A 270 -14.56 20.46 3.09
N LEU A 271 -13.46 20.21 2.36
CA LEU A 271 -13.23 20.80 1.04
C LEU A 271 -13.95 20.04 -0.09
N GLY A 272 -14.57 18.89 0.21
CA GLY A 272 -15.26 18.07 -0.78
C GLY A 272 -14.35 17.48 -1.85
N ASN A 273 -13.02 17.56 -1.66
CA ASN A 273 -12.03 17.18 -2.67
C ASN A 273 -11.52 15.75 -2.53
N PHE A 274 -12.08 14.91 -1.64
CA PHE A 274 -11.59 13.54 -1.44
C PHE A 274 -12.04 12.60 -2.57
N VAL A 275 -11.13 11.75 -3.04
CA VAL A 275 -11.37 10.79 -4.12
C VAL A 275 -11.44 9.37 -3.54
N LEU A 276 -12.57 8.69 -3.74
CA LEU A 276 -12.76 7.30 -3.32
C LEU A 276 -12.09 6.34 -4.30
N VAL A 277 -11.46 5.29 -3.75
CA VAL A 277 -10.86 4.22 -4.57
C VAL A 277 -11.94 3.49 -5.36
N HIS A 278 -13.06 3.22 -4.70
CA HIS A 278 -14.23 2.57 -5.29
C HIS A 278 -14.73 3.26 -6.57
N ASP A 279 -14.70 4.60 -6.61
CA ASP A 279 -15.20 5.37 -7.74
C ASP A 279 -14.15 5.52 -8.85
N ILE A 280 -12.88 5.78 -8.47
CA ILE A 280 -11.83 6.01 -9.46
C ILE A 280 -11.45 4.73 -10.20
N ARG A 281 -11.53 3.55 -9.55
CA ARG A 281 -11.24 2.26 -10.20
C ARG A 281 -12.23 1.88 -11.29
N GLN A 282 -13.39 2.54 -11.35
CA GLN A 282 -14.37 2.36 -12.44
C GLN A 282 -14.01 3.19 -13.68
N GLN A 283 -13.13 4.18 -13.53
CA GLN A 283 -12.75 5.16 -14.57
C GLN A 283 -11.31 4.99 -15.05
N LEU A 284 -10.45 4.39 -14.22
CA LEU A 284 -9.02 4.26 -14.43
C LEU A 284 -8.57 2.84 -14.08
N ASP A 285 -7.68 2.25 -14.90
CA ASP A 285 -6.99 1.01 -14.54
C ASP A 285 -6.31 1.17 -13.16
N PRO A 286 -6.71 0.38 -12.15
CA PRO A 286 -6.15 0.46 -10.80
C PRO A 286 -4.63 0.31 -10.73
N GLN A 287 -4.02 -0.41 -11.68
CA GLN A 287 -2.57 -0.54 -11.78
C GLN A 287 -1.88 0.80 -12.06
N ILE A 288 -2.57 1.74 -12.74
CA ILE A 288 -2.07 3.10 -12.94
C ILE A 288 -2.00 3.84 -11.61
N LEU A 289 -3.04 3.71 -10.76
CA LEU A 289 -3.04 4.36 -9.45
C LEU A 289 -1.92 3.81 -8.55
N ARG A 290 -1.72 2.49 -8.58
CA ARG A 290 -0.59 1.84 -7.90
C ARG A 290 0.75 2.35 -8.41
N PHE A 291 0.97 2.32 -9.73
CA PHE A 291 2.21 2.80 -10.35
C PHE A 291 2.49 4.26 -10.02
N PHE A 292 1.47 5.11 -10.08
CA PHE A 292 1.54 6.51 -9.68
C PHE A 292 2.01 6.66 -8.23
N MET A 293 1.39 5.94 -7.27
CA MET A 293 1.77 6.05 -5.86
C MET A 293 3.20 5.58 -5.57
N LEU A 294 3.70 4.61 -6.34
CA LEU A 294 5.07 4.09 -6.22
C LEU A 294 6.11 4.93 -6.97
N SER A 295 5.70 5.81 -7.88
CA SER A 295 6.59 6.71 -8.64
C SER A 295 7.28 7.78 -7.79
N VAL A 296 6.81 7.96 -6.55
CA VAL A 296 7.38 8.88 -5.56
C VAL A 296 7.76 8.07 -4.32
N HIS A 297 8.96 8.33 -3.78
CA HIS A 297 9.43 7.68 -2.55
C HIS A 297 8.38 7.79 -1.44
N TYR A 298 8.12 6.68 -0.73
CA TYR A 298 6.95 6.56 0.16
C TYR A 298 6.87 7.64 1.24
N ARG A 299 8.00 8.08 1.79
CA ARG A 299 8.10 9.16 2.80
C ARG A 299 7.79 10.57 2.29
N HIS A 300 7.83 10.81 0.97
CA HIS A 300 7.55 12.13 0.43
C HIS A 300 6.05 12.34 0.20
N PRO A 301 5.52 13.56 0.40
CA PRO A 301 4.18 13.89 -0.05
C PRO A 301 4.02 13.63 -1.55
N ILE A 302 2.85 13.15 -1.96
CA ILE A 302 2.51 12.97 -3.37
C ILE A 302 1.33 13.88 -3.71
N ASN A 303 1.39 14.52 -4.88
CA ASN A 303 0.31 15.35 -5.38
C ASN A 303 -0.49 14.58 -6.42
N PHE A 304 -1.75 14.30 -6.13
CA PHE A 304 -2.69 13.69 -7.07
C PHE A 304 -3.27 14.79 -7.96
N ALA A 305 -2.83 14.83 -9.21
CA ALA A 305 -3.28 15.75 -10.24
C ALA A 305 -3.40 14.99 -11.58
N GLN A 306 -4.33 15.43 -12.43
CA GLN A 306 -4.69 14.73 -13.65
C GLN A 306 -3.48 14.51 -14.59
N ASP A 307 -2.65 15.52 -14.78
CA ASP A 307 -1.45 15.48 -15.61
C ASP A 307 -0.42 14.46 -15.10
N LEU A 308 -0.27 14.33 -13.78
CA LEU A 308 0.62 13.36 -13.15
C LEU A 308 0.08 11.92 -13.27
N VAL A 309 -1.24 11.74 -13.17
CA VAL A 309 -1.89 10.44 -13.39
C VAL A 309 -1.77 10.02 -14.87
N GLU A 310 -1.93 10.94 -15.80
CA GLU A 310 -1.72 10.69 -17.23
C GLU A 310 -0.26 10.35 -17.56
N ALA A 311 0.70 11.04 -16.92
CA ALA A 311 2.11 10.70 -17.03
C ALA A 311 2.42 9.30 -16.48
N ALA A 312 1.81 8.92 -15.36
CA ALA A 312 1.91 7.58 -14.80
C ALA A 312 1.30 6.51 -15.72
N LYS A 313 0.11 6.77 -16.30
CA LYS A 313 -0.52 5.92 -17.34
C LYS A 313 0.44 5.69 -18.50
N ALA A 314 0.94 6.78 -19.10
CA ALA A 314 1.88 6.70 -20.21
C ALA A 314 3.18 5.97 -19.84
N GLY A 315 3.65 6.12 -18.60
CA GLY A 315 4.80 5.40 -18.06
C GLY A 315 4.59 3.90 -17.99
N LEU A 316 3.49 3.47 -17.38
CA LEU A 316 3.15 2.04 -17.24
C LEU A 316 2.95 1.38 -18.61
N GLU A 317 2.26 2.05 -19.54
CA GLU A 317 2.03 1.53 -20.88
C GLU A 317 3.34 1.34 -21.68
N ARG A 318 4.34 2.20 -21.48
CA ARG A 318 5.67 2.00 -22.09
C ARG A 318 6.34 0.73 -21.56
N LEU A 319 6.21 0.44 -20.27
CA LEU A 319 6.77 -0.78 -19.67
C LEU A 319 6.05 -2.03 -20.20
N ARG A 320 4.70 -2.00 -20.20
CA ARG A 320 3.87 -3.07 -20.78
C ARG A 320 4.22 -3.33 -22.25
N THR A 321 4.36 -2.27 -23.05
CA THR A 321 4.76 -2.38 -24.46
C THR A 321 6.13 -3.05 -24.63
N ALA A 322 7.11 -2.69 -23.80
CA ALA A 322 8.44 -3.31 -23.85
C ALA A 322 8.36 -4.81 -23.52
N TYR A 323 7.60 -5.18 -22.48
CA TYR A 323 7.36 -6.57 -22.09
C TYR A 323 6.69 -7.37 -23.23
N LEU A 324 5.61 -6.85 -23.81
CA LEU A 324 4.91 -7.47 -24.94
C LEU A 324 5.82 -7.64 -26.18
N ASN A 325 6.69 -6.66 -26.45
CA ASN A 325 7.66 -6.76 -27.55
C ASN A 325 8.66 -7.91 -27.33
N VAL A 326 9.09 -8.16 -26.10
CA VAL A 326 9.96 -9.30 -25.76
C VAL A 326 9.21 -10.61 -25.97
N GLN A 327 7.96 -10.72 -25.47
CA GLN A 327 7.12 -11.89 -25.66
C GLN A 327 6.87 -12.19 -27.15
N HIS A 328 6.53 -11.18 -27.94
CA HIS A 328 6.34 -11.34 -29.38
C HIS A 328 7.64 -11.72 -30.11
N ARG A 329 8.79 -11.18 -29.66
CA ARG A 329 10.07 -11.57 -30.24
C ARG A 329 10.42 -13.02 -29.94
N LEU A 330 10.04 -13.53 -28.78
CA LEU A 330 10.26 -14.92 -28.39
C LEU A 330 9.52 -15.90 -29.31
N THR A 331 8.33 -15.54 -29.82
CA THR A 331 7.58 -16.41 -30.75
C THR A 331 8.14 -16.41 -32.19
N THR A 332 8.96 -15.42 -32.54
CA THR A 332 9.47 -15.21 -33.90
C THR A 332 10.98 -15.40 -34.03
N THR A 333 11.67 -15.64 -32.91
CA THR A 333 13.11 -15.83 -32.89
C THR A 333 13.51 -17.12 -33.60
N THR A 334 14.65 -17.10 -34.28
CA THR A 334 15.23 -18.29 -34.93
C THR A 334 16.34 -18.94 -34.09
N ASP A 335 16.66 -18.35 -32.94
CA ASP A 335 17.69 -18.83 -31.99
C ASP A 335 19.09 -18.98 -32.63
N LEU A 336 19.53 -17.96 -33.36
CA LEU A 336 20.76 -17.98 -34.19
C LEU A 336 21.82 -16.95 -33.75
N LEU A 337 21.80 -16.47 -32.50
CA LEU A 337 22.83 -15.56 -31.96
C LEU A 337 23.80 -16.31 -31.05
N ASP A 338 25.05 -15.82 -31.00
CA ASP A 338 26.18 -16.43 -30.26
C ASP A 338 26.77 -15.42 -29.25
N ASN A 339 25.97 -14.43 -28.79
CA ASN A 339 26.43 -13.34 -27.92
C ASN A 339 25.50 -12.98 -26.74
N GLY A 340 24.56 -13.86 -26.38
CA GLY A 340 23.55 -13.61 -25.37
C GLY A 340 24.11 -13.29 -23.98
N ASP A 341 25.32 -13.74 -23.66
CA ASP A 341 25.96 -13.49 -22.36
C ASP A 341 26.18 -12.00 -22.05
N GLU A 342 26.43 -11.18 -23.08
CA GLU A 342 26.50 -9.72 -22.90
C GLU A 342 25.14 -9.16 -22.44
N TRP A 343 24.04 -9.67 -22.99
CA TRP A 343 22.70 -9.23 -22.64
C TRP A 343 22.25 -9.73 -21.27
N ILE A 344 22.55 -10.99 -20.93
CA ILE A 344 22.33 -11.53 -19.58
C ILE A 344 23.05 -10.67 -18.54
N THR A 345 24.29 -10.27 -18.82
CA THR A 345 25.05 -9.39 -17.93
C THR A 345 24.35 -8.04 -17.74
N LYS A 346 23.87 -7.40 -18.83
CA LYS A 346 23.11 -6.15 -18.74
C LYS A 346 21.81 -6.30 -17.94
N ILE A 347 21.09 -7.42 -18.11
CA ILE A 347 19.87 -7.69 -17.35
C ILE A 347 20.19 -7.82 -15.85
N ALA A 348 21.24 -8.57 -15.52
CA ALA A 348 21.70 -8.73 -14.15
C ALA A 348 22.14 -7.40 -13.51
N GLU A 349 22.81 -6.52 -14.26
CA GLU A 349 23.17 -5.17 -13.80
C GLU A 349 21.93 -4.32 -13.48
N VAL A 350 20.90 -4.36 -14.32
CA VAL A 350 19.65 -3.64 -14.08
C VAL A 350 18.90 -4.20 -12.87
N LYS A 351 18.86 -5.54 -12.73
CA LYS A 351 18.30 -6.19 -11.55
C LYS A 351 19.04 -5.76 -10.27
N GLN A 352 20.37 -5.68 -10.30
CA GLN A 352 21.16 -5.18 -9.18
C GLN A 352 20.84 -3.71 -8.86
N GLN A 353 20.68 -2.85 -9.88
CA GLN A 353 20.27 -1.45 -9.67
C GLN A 353 18.90 -1.33 -8.98
N PHE A 354 17.95 -2.20 -9.35
CA PHE A 354 16.66 -2.28 -8.67
C PHE A 354 16.83 -2.69 -7.20
N GLU A 355 17.60 -3.73 -6.93
CA GLU A 355 17.85 -4.20 -5.57
C GLU A 355 18.57 -3.15 -4.72
N ASP A 356 19.55 -2.44 -5.27
CA ASP A 356 20.26 -1.38 -4.55
C ASP A 356 19.33 -0.19 -4.22
N ALA A 357 18.40 0.14 -5.13
CA ALA A 357 17.37 1.14 -4.88
C ALA A 357 16.39 0.70 -3.79
N MET A 358 15.93 -0.55 -3.82
CA MET A 358 14.98 -1.07 -2.84
C MET A 358 15.64 -1.33 -1.47
N ASP A 359 16.90 -1.74 -1.44
CA ASP A 359 17.72 -1.85 -0.22
C ASP A 359 17.95 -0.47 0.42
N ASP A 360 17.95 0.61 -0.36
CA ASP A 360 18.03 1.98 0.15
C ASP A 360 16.65 2.53 0.57
N ASP A 361 16.08 1.99 1.64
CA ASP A 361 14.82 2.47 2.23
C ASP A 361 13.62 2.36 1.27
N PHE A 362 13.52 1.25 0.54
CA PHE A 362 12.41 0.93 -0.37
C PHE A 362 12.18 2.06 -1.39
N ASN A 363 13.23 2.53 -2.04
CA ASN A 363 13.16 3.64 -2.99
C ASN A 363 12.55 3.20 -4.33
N THR A 364 11.21 3.09 -4.34
CA THR A 364 10.44 2.62 -5.49
C THR A 364 10.53 3.55 -6.70
N ALA A 365 10.78 4.86 -6.52
CA ALA A 365 11.00 5.79 -7.62
C ALA A 365 12.26 5.41 -8.43
N ASN A 366 13.34 5.07 -7.72
CA ASN A 366 14.57 4.56 -8.34
C ASN A 366 14.39 3.13 -8.86
N GLY A 367 13.64 2.27 -8.16
CA GLY A 367 13.27 0.95 -8.66
C GLY A 367 12.49 0.99 -9.99
N ILE A 368 11.53 1.93 -10.13
CA ILE A 368 10.81 2.18 -11.38
C ILE A 368 11.76 2.71 -12.47
N SER A 369 12.77 3.52 -12.10
CA SER A 369 13.80 3.95 -13.05
C SER A 369 14.61 2.76 -13.59
N ALA A 370 14.92 1.77 -12.76
CA ALA A 370 15.54 0.53 -13.20
C ALA A 370 14.63 -0.30 -14.14
N LEU A 371 13.30 -0.31 -13.92
CA LEU A 371 12.36 -0.92 -14.87
C LEU A 371 12.34 -0.23 -16.23
N PHE A 372 12.43 1.11 -16.28
CA PHE A 372 12.56 1.82 -17.55
C PHE A 372 13.88 1.52 -18.24
N GLU A 373 14.96 1.34 -17.48
CA GLU A 373 16.24 0.90 -18.03
C GLU A 373 16.14 -0.53 -18.59
N LEU A 374 15.48 -1.46 -17.88
CA LEU A 374 15.21 -2.81 -18.38
C LEU A 374 14.44 -2.75 -19.71
N ALA A 375 13.40 -1.92 -19.78
CA ALA A 375 12.63 -1.69 -21.00
C ALA A 375 13.48 -1.13 -22.15
N ARG A 376 14.43 -0.23 -21.85
CA ARG A 376 15.36 0.32 -22.85
C ARG A 376 16.30 -0.75 -23.41
N VAL A 377 16.90 -1.56 -22.53
CA VAL A 377 17.79 -2.66 -22.91
C VAL A 377 17.00 -3.71 -23.72
N ALA A 378 15.81 -4.09 -23.26
CA ALA A 378 14.92 -5.02 -23.95
C ALA A 378 14.55 -4.52 -25.36
N ASN A 379 14.11 -3.26 -25.48
CA ASN A 379 13.76 -2.67 -26.78
C ASN A 379 14.96 -2.60 -27.74
N THR A 380 16.18 -2.50 -27.22
CA THR A 380 17.39 -2.58 -28.05
C THR A 380 17.58 -4.01 -28.56
N TYR A 381 17.47 -5.00 -27.66
CA TYR A 381 17.69 -6.41 -27.99
C TYR A 381 16.67 -6.97 -29.00
N VAL A 382 15.38 -6.66 -28.85
CA VAL A 382 14.33 -7.16 -29.76
C VAL A 382 14.45 -6.61 -31.20
N ASN A 383 15.25 -5.56 -31.39
CA ASN A 383 15.56 -4.97 -32.70
C ASN A 383 16.83 -5.54 -33.34
N GLU A 384 17.56 -6.41 -32.64
CA GLU A 384 18.69 -7.14 -33.23
C GLU A 384 18.23 -8.06 -34.37
N LYS A 385 19.14 -8.34 -35.30
CA LYS A 385 18.81 -9.18 -36.47
C LYS A 385 18.40 -10.59 -36.05
N ASN A 386 19.19 -11.19 -35.16
CA ASN A 386 18.93 -12.47 -34.53
C ASN A 386 18.78 -12.23 -33.03
N THR A 387 18.15 -13.15 -32.32
CA THR A 387 17.95 -13.14 -30.85
C THR A 387 18.05 -14.58 -30.35
N GLU A 388 18.29 -14.76 -29.05
CA GLU A 388 18.34 -16.05 -28.35
C GLU A 388 17.10 -16.18 -27.46
N GLU A 389 16.50 -17.37 -27.42
CA GLU A 389 15.34 -17.64 -26.54
C GLU A 389 15.70 -17.42 -25.07
N ARG A 390 16.90 -17.87 -24.66
CA ARG A 390 17.40 -17.73 -23.29
C ARG A 390 17.37 -16.27 -22.80
N VAL A 391 17.83 -15.33 -23.62
CA VAL A 391 17.90 -13.91 -23.23
C VAL A 391 16.51 -13.28 -23.17
N LEU A 392 15.62 -13.63 -24.10
CA LEU A 392 14.24 -13.15 -24.09
C LEU A 392 13.47 -13.65 -22.86
N ASN A 393 13.68 -14.93 -22.48
CA ASN A 393 13.14 -15.49 -21.25
C ASN A 393 13.69 -14.77 -20.01
N GLU A 394 15.00 -14.50 -19.94
CA GLU A 394 15.60 -13.74 -18.83
C GLU A 394 14.99 -12.34 -18.68
N PHE A 395 14.69 -11.65 -19.79
CA PHE A 395 13.97 -10.37 -19.74
C PHE A 395 12.58 -10.53 -19.14
N ILE A 396 11.80 -11.52 -19.60
CA ILE A 396 10.44 -11.79 -19.12
C ILE A 396 10.48 -12.10 -17.62
N GLU A 397 11.34 -13.03 -17.21
CA GLU A 397 11.50 -13.42 -15.80
C GLU A 397 11.92 -12.24 -14.93
N THR A 398 12.84 -11.39 -15.41
CA THR A 398 13.26 -10.20 -14.66
C THR A 398 12.14 -9.18 -14.56
N PHE A 399 11.40 -8.91 -15.65
CA PHE A 399 10.21 -8.06 -15.59
C PHE A 399 9.19 -8.61 -14.58
N ASP A 400 8.88 -9.90 -14.63
CA ASP A 400 7.88 -10.52 -13.75
C ASP A 400 8.32 -10.48 -12.27
N GLN A 401 9.60 -10.75 -11.99
CA GLN A 401 10.15 -10.67 -10.63
C GLN A 401 10.09 -9.25 -10.06
N LEU A 402 10.59 -8.26 -10.81
CA LEU A 402 10.60 -6.86 -10.36
C LEU A 402 9.18 -6.28 -10.31
N GLY A 403 8.32 -6.68 -11.25
CA GLY A 403 6.90 -6.39 -11.26
C GLY A 403 6.21 -6.93 -10.02
N GLU A 404 6.43 -8.19 -9.65
CA GLU A 404 5.82 -8.82 -8.47
C GLU A 404 6.26 -8.14 -7.15
N VAL A 405 7.51 -7.67 -7.05
CA VAL A 405 7.95 -6.85 -5.90
C VAL A 405 7.11 -5.58 -5.79
N LEU A 406 6.93 -4.88 -6.91
CA LEU A 406 6.16 -3.65 -6.96
C LEU A 406 4.65 -3.88 -7.05
N GLY A 407 4.16 -5.13 -7.15
CA GLY A 407 2.76 -5.46 -7.45
C GLY A 407 2.27 -4.92 -8.80
N ILE A 408 3.15 -4.82 -9.78
CA ILE A 408 2.85 -4.36 -11.14
C ILE A 408 2.72 -5.57 -12.08
N GLN A 409 1.60 -5.66 -12.79
CA GLN A 409 1.38 -6.64 -13.84
C GLN A 409 1.71 -6.05 -15.22
N PHE A 410 2.64 -6.69 -15.93
CA PHE A 410 3.04 -6.29 -17.29
C PHE A 410 2.25 -7.03 -18.37
N LYS A 411 1.92 -8.31 -18.14
CA LYS A 411 0.98 -9.06 -18.96
C LYS A 411 -0.45 -8.59 -18.64
N VAL A 412 -1.19 -8.18 -19.66
CA VAL A 412 -2.63 -7.90 -19.55
C VAL A 412 -3.34 -9.02 -20.32
N GLU A 413 -4.11 -9.85 -19.62
CA GLU A 413 -4.89 -10.93 -20.22
C GLU A 413 -6.23 -10.36 -20.72
N ASP A 414 -6.29 -9.96 -21.99
CA ASP A 414 -7.54 -9.64 -22.69
C ASP A 414 -7.85 -10.69 -23.77
N GLU A 415 -7.79 -11.98 -23.39
CA GLU A 415 -7.89 -13.13 -24.31
C GLU A 415 -9.13 -13.11 -25.23
N ILE A 416 -10.25 -12.52 -24.80
CA ILE A 416 -11.52 -12.61 -25.55
C ILE A 416 -11.57 -11.65 -26.75
N LEU A 417 -10.91 -10.48 -26.68
CA LEU A 417 -10.86 -9.54 -27.82
C LEU A 417 -9.68 -9.80 -28.74
N ASP A 418 -8.64 -10.49 -28.25
CA ASP A 418 -7.40 -10.70 -28.99
C ASP A 418 -7.62 -11.61 -30.21
N GLU A 419 -8.44 -12.66 -30.10
CA GLU A 419 -8.78 -13.53 -31.25
C GLU A 419 -9.54 -12.77 -32.37
N GLU A 420 -10.48 -11.89 -32.02
CA GLU A 420 -11.23 -11.08 -32.99
C GLU A 420 -10.32 -10.04 -33.66
N ILE A 421 -9.42 -9.43 -32.88
CA ILE A 421 -8.44 -8.46 -33.39
C ILE A 421 -7.42 -9.15 -34.29
N GLU A 422 -6.90 -10.31 -33.91
CA GLU A 422 -5.96 -11.08 -34.73
C GLU A 422 -6.58 -11.50 -36.06
N ALA A 423 -7.83 -11.96 -36.05
CA ALA A 423 -8.57 -12.28 -37.28
C ALA A 423 -8.71 -11.06 -38.20
N LEU A 424 -9.04 -9.89 -37.65
CA LEU A 424 -9.12 -8.63 -38.41
C LEU A 424 -7.74 -8.21 -38.97
N ILE A 425 -6.67 -8.38 -38.20
CA ILE A 425 -5.31 -8.06 -38.64
C ILE A 425 -4.85 -9.01 -39.74
N GLU A 426 -5.17 -10.31 -39.64
CA GLU A 426 -4.88 -11.27 -40.70
C GLU A 426 -5.65 -10.93 -41.99
N GLU A 427 -6.95 -10.60 -41.87
CA GLU A 427 -7.77 -10.15 -43.00
C GLU A 427 -7.18 -8.89 -43.65
N ARG A 428 -6.75 -7.90 -42.85
CA ARG A 428 -6.08 -6.68 -43.33
C ARG A 428 -4.75 -7.01 -44.02
N ASN A 429 -3.94 -7.88 -43.46
CA ASN A 429 -2.65 -8.27 -44.03
C ASN A 429 -2.84 -8.98 -45.38
N ASN A 430 -3.86 -9.82 -45.50
CA ASN A 430 -4.25 -10.45 -46.76
C ASN A 430 -4.77 -9.42 -47.77
N ALA A 431 -5.59 -8.45 -47.35
CA ALA A 431 -6.04 -7.34 -48.21
C ALA A 431 -4.84 -6.54 -48.77
N ARG A 432 -3.85 -6.21 -47.92
CA ARG A 432 -2.61 -5.53 -48.34
C ARG A 432 -1.77 -6.36 -49.31
N LYS A 433 -1.61 -7.66 -49.06
CA LYS A 433 -0.92 -8.58 -49.99
C LYS A 433 -1.61 -8.63 -51.35
N ASN A 434 -2.94 -8.60 -51.36
CA ASN A 434 -3.77 -8.59 -52.57
C ASN A 434 -3.93 -7.20 -53.21
N ARG A 435 -3.26 -6.16 -52.67
CA ARG A 435 -3.37 -4.76 -53.10
C ARG A 435 -4.78 -4.17 -53.01
N ASP A 436 -5.63 -4.72 -52.15
CA ASP A 436 -6.93 -4.16 -51.78
C ASP A 436 -6.76 -3.15 -50.64
N PHE A 437 -6.34 -1.95 -51.00
CA PHE A 437 -6.07 -0.88 -50.03
C PHE A 437 -7.35 -0.34 -49.39
N ALA A 438 -8.48 -0.37 -50.11
CA ALA A 438 -9.77 0.06 -49.59
C ALA A 438 -10.23 -0.83 -48.43
N LYS A 439 -10.14 -2.15 -48.59
CA LYS A 439 -10.47 -3.11 -47.53
C LYS A 439 -9.48 -3.01 -46.36
N SER A 440 -8.19 -2.81 -46.64
CA SER A 440 -7.18 -2.60 -45.60
C SER A 440 -7.45 -1.36 -44.74
N ASP A 441 -7.88 -0.25 -45.36
CA ASP A 441 -8.21 0.98 -44.63
C ASP A 441 -9.52 0.84 -43.84
N GLU A 442 -10.55 0.18 -44.40
CA GLU A 442 -11.79 -0.14 -43.68
C GLU A 442 -11.52 -0.94 -42.40
N ILE A 443 -10.67 -1.97 -42.49
CA ILE A 443 -10.31 -2.78 -41.33
C ILE A 443 -9.48 -1.98 -40.32
N ARG A 444 -8.56 -1.12 -40.78
CA ARG A 444 -7.79 -0.24 -39.87
C ARG A 444 -8.73 0.69 -39.10
N ASP A 445 -9.72 1.27 -39.78
CA ASP A 445 -10.65 2.21 -39.14
C ASP A 445 -11.62 1.49 -38.20
N LYS A 446 -12.04 0.25 -38.54
CA LYS A 446 -12.77 -0.64 -37.63
C LYS A 446 -11.96 -0.94 -36.38
N LEU A 447 -10.70 -1.34 -36.54
CA LEU A 447 -9.79 -1.57 -35.42
C LEU A 447 -9.62 -0.29 -34.59
N LEU A 448 -9.46 0.88 -35.21
CA LEU A 448 -9.37 2.15 -34.50
C LEU A 448 -10.64 2.46 -33.69
N SER A 449 -11.83 2.11 -34.20
CA SER A 449 -13.10 2.27 -33.47
C SER A 449 -13.25 1.34 -32.26
N MET A 450 -12.57 0.18 -32.29
CA MET A 450 -12.41 -0.73 -31.16
C MET A 450 -11.30 -0.27 -30.21
N ASN A 451 -10.82 0.97 -30.39
CA ASN A 451 -9.67 1.52 -29.72
C ASN A 451 -8.43 0.65 -29.93
N ILE A 452 -8.16 0.22 -31.16
CA ILE A 452 -6.97 -0.55 -31.55
C ILE A 452 -6.15 0.23 -32.58
N VAL A 453 -4.93 0.59 -32.21
CA VAL A 453 -3.98 1.30 -33.06
C VAL A 453 -3.00 0.30 -33.66
N LEU A 454 -2.88 0.29 -34.99
CA LEU A 454 -1.93 -0.57 -35.70
C LEU A 454 -0.59 0.13 -35.91
N GLU A 455 0.50 -0.62 -35.69
CA GLU A 455 1.87 -0.22 -35.95
C GLU A 455 2.51 -1.17 -36.95
N ASP A 456 2.68 -0.74 -38.20
CA ASP A 456 3.36 -1.53 -39.22
C ASP A 456 4.87 -1.43 -39.04
N THR A 457 5.53 -2.54 -38.67
CA THR A 457 6.98 -2.63 -38.50
C THR A 457 7.64 -3.51 -39.56
N ARG A 458 8.97 -3.50 -39.65
CA ARG A 458 9.72 -4.41 -40.53
C ARG A 458 9.52 -5.90 -40.19
N GLN A 459 9.08 -6.20 -38.97
CA GLN A 459 8.88 -7.56 -38.47
C GLN A 459 7.42 -8.03 -38.61
N GLY A 460 6.50 -7.15 -39.05
CA GLY A 460 5.07 -7.43 -39.17
C GLY A 460 4.20 -6.28 -38.64
N THR A 461 2.89 -6.40 -38.83
CA THR A 461 1.91 -5.49 -38.20
C THR A 461 1.75 -5.86 -36.73
N ARG A 462 2.02 -4.90 -35.85
CA ARG A 462 1.72 -4.95 -34.43
C ARG A 462 0.47 -4.12 -34.15
N TRP A 463 -0.12 -4.31 -32.99
CA TRP A 463 -1.27 -3.54 -32.56
C TRP A 463 -1.17 -3.22 -31.08
N LYS A 464 -1.79 -2.12 -30.66
CA LYS A 464 -1.96 -1.73 -29.26
C LYS A 464 -3.37 -1.21 -29.05
N ARG A 465 -3.91 -1.34 -27.84
CA ARG A 465 -5.14 -0.63 -27.50
C ARG A 465 -4.84 0.87 -27.42
N GLY A 466 -5.64 1.69 -28.11
CA GLY A 466 -5.66 3.14 -27.99
C GLY A 466 -6.16 3.57 -26.62
N LEU A 467 -6.00 4.86 -26.33
CA LEU A 467 -6.11 5.45 -25.00
C LEU A 467 -7.50 5.42 -24.36
#